data_AF-A0A840L6Q0-F1
#
_entry.id   AF-A0A840L6Q0-F1
#
_cell.length_a   1.000
_cell.length_b   1.000
_cell.length_c   1.000
_cell.angle_alpha   90.00
_cell.angle_beta   90.00
_cell.angle_gamma   90.00
#
_symmetry.space_group_name_H-M   'P 1'
#
loop_
_entity.id
_entity.type
_entity.pdbx_description
1 polymer ?
#
loop_
_entity_poly.entity_id
_entity_poly.type
_entity_poly.pdbx_seq_one_letter_code
_entity_poly.pdbx_strand_id
1 'polypeptide(L)'
;MSTPLADYTAAPQQLKVRAKLNLRVGPSTATTRVGRARPGEVLSADQLLDAEPYLNSSHWYRQTGTGFLFWAGGVEPGSAARPAPPLSMVVNQRSDGSIQPLSEAKIKLIFGDFSFAPATPAGAVQITTPGWLAAHLASFSHPVLAAVHPAAITLHQKAIPSFQAAFDAIQAAGLADRILSFNGSFVPRHKGWNPASGLSAHSWGIAIDLNTAWNGYGKTPAPLGSLGSVQELLPHFAAQGFAWGGDFASPDVDGMHFELARLDV
;
A
#
# COMPACT_ATOMS: atom_id res chain seq x y z
N MET A 1 -7.48 30.97 -1.01
CA MET A 1 -6.39 30.65 -1.96
C MET A 1 -6.21 29.14 -1.94
N SER A 2 -5.87 28.53 -3.07
CA SER A 2 -5.60 27.09 -3.14
C SER A 2 -4.09 26.84 -3.26
N THR A 3 -3.60 25.78 -2.63
CA THR A 3 -2.19 25.39 -2.66
C THR A 3 -2.06 24.06 -3.40
N PRO A 4 -1.24 23.95 -4.45
CA PRO A 4 -0.96 22.66 -5.07
C PRO A 4 -0.32 21.69 -4.07
N LEU A 5 -0.88 20.49 -3.98
CA LEU A 5 -0.37 19.38 -3.16
C LEU A 5 0.38 18.34 -4.01
N ALA A 6 -0.05 18.15 -5.26
CA ALA A 6 0.57 17.23 -6.19
C ALA A 6 0.29 17.64 -7.64
N ASP A 7 1.25 17.35 -8.52
CA ASP A 7 1.18 17.57 -9.96
C ASP A 7 1.22 16.22 -10.69
N TYR A 8 0.16 15.94 -11.44
CA TYR A 8 -0.02 14.72 -12.23
C TYR A 8 -0.03 15.00 -13.73
N THR A 9 0.51 16.15 -14.17
CA THR A 9 0.49 16.55 -15.59
C THR A 9 1.15 15.50 -16.49
N ALA A 10 2.23 14.87 -16.03
CA ALA A 10 2.95 13.83 -16.78
C ALA A 10 2.19 12.49 -16.84
N ALA A 11 1.37 12.19 -15.82
CA ALA A 11 0.61 10.95 -15.71
C ALA A 11 -0.71 11.20 -14.95
N PRO A 12 -1.76 11.66 -15.65
CA PRO A 12 -3.00 12.03 -14.99
C PRO A 12 -3.66 10.88 -14.25
N GLN A 13 -4.19 11.17 -13.05
CA GLN A 13 -4.85 10.16 -12.25
C GLN A 13 -6.21 9.82 -12.79
N GLN A 14 -6.49 8.52 -12.86
CA GLN A 14 -7.84 8.02 -13.08
C GLN A 14 -8.52 7.88 -11.73
N LEU A 15 -9.63 8.60 -11.54
CA LEU A 15 -10.34 8.72 -10.26
C LEU A 15 -11.75 8.21 -10.45
N LYS A 16 -12.07 7.08 -9.82
CA LYS A 16 -13.41 6.51 -9.85
C LYS A 16 -14.32 7.31 -8.93
N VAL A 17 -15.44 7.74 -9.46
CA VAL A 17 -16.45 8.47 -8.71
C VAL A 17 -17.19 7.50 -7.80
N ARG A 18 -17.14 7.74 -6.49
CA ARG A 18 -17.82 6.91 -5.47
C ARG A 18 -19.06 7.58 -4.89
N ALA A 19 -19.11 8.91 -4.97
CA ALA A 19 -20.27 9.71 -4.60
C ALA A 19 -20.54 10.77 -5.66
N LYS A 20 -21.81 11.15 -5.81
CA LYS A 20 -22.21 12.22 -6.73
C LYS A 20 -21.45 13.51 -6.40
N LEU A 21 -20.76 14.08 -7.39
CA LEU A 21 -19.91 15.24 -7.20
C LEU A 21 -20.17 16.31 -8.25
N ASN A 22 -19.99 17.57 -7.86
CA ASN A 22 -20.15 18.72 -8.76
C ASN A 22 -18.78 19.12 -9.30
N LEU A 23 -18.70 19.34 -10.62
CA LEU A 23 -17.56 19.97 -11.27
C LEU A 23 -17.74 21.48 -11.20
N ARG A 24 -16.69 22.21 -10.83
CA ARG A 24 -16.76 23.65 -10.55
C ARG A 24 -15.60 24.42 -11.19
N VAL A 25 -15.78 25.72 -11.37
CA VAL A 25 -14.70 26.61 -11.87
C VAL A 25 -13.63 26.91 -10.83
N GLY A 26 -13.89 26.64 -9.54
CA GLY A 26 -12.96 26.86 -8.44
C GLY A 26 -13.07 25.77 -7.37
N PRO A 27 -12.08 25.65 -6.47
CA PRO A 27 -12.03 24.57 -5.48
C PRO A 27 -12.80 24.99 -4.22
N SER A 28 -14.08 25.32 -4.43
CA SER A 28 -14.96 25.90 -3.42
C SER A 28 -16.42 25.60 -3.73
N THR A 29 -17.22 25.33 -2.70
CA THR A 29 -18.66 25.04 -2.86
C THR A 29 -19.47 26.26 -3.30
N ALA A 30 -18.95 27.47 -3.08
CA ALA A 30 -19.55 28.73 -3.50
C ALA A 30 -19.32 29.04 -4.98
N THR A 31 -18.33 28.41 -5.63
CA THR A 31 -17.99 28.70 -7.03
C THR A 31 -18.96 28.06 -8.02
N THR A 32 -19.08 28.65 -9.21
CA THR A 32 -20.03 28.22 -10.25
C THR A 32 -19.88 26.74 -10.56
N ARG A 33 -21.00 26.01 -10.47
CA ARG A 33 -21.10 24.63 -10.91
C ARG A 33 -21.22 24.58 -12.43
N VAL A 34 -20.29 23.88 -13.07
CA VAL A 34 -20.25 23.69 -14.54
C VAL A 34 -20.69 22.30 -14.95
N GLY A 35 -20.69 21.34 -14.03
CA GLY A 35 -21.07 19.97 -14.35
C GLY A 35 -21.26 19.10 -13.11
N ARG A 36 -21.44 17.81 -13.36
CA ARG A 36 -21.63 16.79 -12.33
C ARG A 36 -21.15 15.44 -12.84
N ALA A 37 -20.47 14.69 -11.98
CA ALA A 37 -20.17 13.28 -12.22
C ALA A 37 -20.97 12.37 -11.28
N ARG A 38 -21.28 11.16 -11.73
CA ARG A 38 -22.08 10.17 -10.99
C ARG A 38 -21.23 8.98 -10.55
N PRO A 39 -21.64 8.26 -9.50
CA PRO A 39 -20.95 7.03 -9.08
C PRO A 39 -20.74 6.06 -10.23
N GLY A 40 -19.52 5.51 -10.33
CA GLY A 40 -19.09 4.59 -11.40
C GLY A 40 -18.38 5.27 -12.57
N GLU A 41 -18.55 6.58 -12.77
CA GLU A 41 -17.77 7.33 -13.76
C GLU A 41 -16.29 7.40 -13.35
N VAL A 42 -15.40 7.62 -14.32
CA VAL A 42 -13.97 7.84 -14.10
C VAL A 42 -13.61 9.23 -14.57
N LEU A 43 -12.97 10.01 -13.69
CA LEU A 43 -12.45 11.34 -14.00
C LEU A 43 -10.93 11.27 -14.08
N SER A 44 -10.35 11.95 -15.08
CA SER A 44 -8.91 12.15 -15.14
C SER A 44 -8.53 13.46 -14.44
N ALA A 45 -7.54 13.44 -13.57
CA ALA A 45 -7.03 14.64 -12.88
C ALA A 45 -5.54 14.86 -13.07
N ASP A 46 -5.15 16.10 -13.33
CA ASP A 46 -3.76 16.53 -13.54
C ASP A 46 -3.17 17.24 -12.32
N GLN A 47 -3.97 17.55 -11.30
CA GLN A 47 -3.47 18.23 -10.09
C GLN A 47 -4.33 17.89 -8.87
N LEU A 48 -3.70 17.82 -7.69
CA LEU A 48 -4.36 17.84 -6.39
C LEU A 48 -4.08 19.17 -5.70
N LEU A 49 -5.11 19.80 -5.13
CA LEU A 49 -5.03 21.09 -4.44
C LEU A 49 -5.55 20.95 -3.01
N ASP A 50 -4.94 21.66 -2.07
CA ASP A 50 -5.54 22.01 -0.78
C ASP A 50 -6.32 23.32 -0.92
N ALA A 51 -7.58 23.32 -0.49
CA ALA A 51 -8.51 24.43 -0.68
C ALA A 51 -9.66 24.40 0.34
N GLU A 52 -10.85 24.87 -0.03
CA GLU A 52 -12.00 24.93 0.88
C GLU A 52 -12.30 23.55 1.46
N PRO A 53 -12.28 23.39 2.80
CA PRO A 53 -12.78 22.20 3.47
C PRO A 53 -14.22 21.92 3.07
N TYR A 54 -14.48 20.73 2.54
CA TYR A 54 -15.82 20.27 2.27
C TYR A 54 -16.00 18.85 2.80
N LEU A 55 -17.06 18.66 3.61
CA LEU A 55 -17.32 17.41 4.31
C LEU A 55 -16.08 16.91 5.07
N ASN A 56 -15.47 15.80 4.63
CA ASN A 56 -14.36 15.13 5.29
C ASN A 56 -12.99 15.36 4.62
N SER A 57 -12.84 16.35 3.73
CA SER A 57 -11.55 16.67 3.11
C SER A 57 -11.45 18.12 2.66
N SER A 58 -10.27 18.73 2.81
CA SER A 58 -9.92 20.03 2.19
C SER A 58 -9.37 19.92 0.78
N HIS A 59 -9.31 18.71 0.22
CA HIS A 59 -8.64 18.49 -1.05
C HIS A 59 -9.61 18.53 -2.25
N TRP A 60 -9.09 19.03 -3.37
CA TRP A 60 -9.79 19.16 -4.63
C TRP A 60 -8.87 18.75 -5.79
N TYR A 61 -9.41 18.00 -6.74
CA TYR A 61 -8.69 17.63 -7.96
C TYR A 61 -9.02 18.59 -9.10
N ARG A 62 -8.01 18.93 -9.91
CA ARG A 62 -8.17 19.60 -11.19
C ARG A 62 -8.29 18.55 -12.29
N GLN A 63 -9.39 18.61 -13.03
CA GLN A 63 -9.69 17.69 -14.11
C GLN A 63 -8.81 17.99 -15.33
N THR A 64 -8.19 16.95 -15.87
CA THR A 64 -7.36 17.03 -17.08
C THR A 64 -8.15 17.57 -18.26
N GLY A 65 -7.56 18.49 -19.01
CA GLY A 65 -8.12 19.03 -20.26
C GLY A 65 -9.22 20.09 -20.08
N THR A 66 -10.04 19.99 -19.03
CA THR A 66 -11.08 21.01 -18.74
C THR A 66 -10.62 22.04 -17.73
N GLY A 67 -9.70 21.68 -16.83
CA GLY A 67 -9.28 22.53 -15.70
C GLY A 67 -10.34 22.68 -14.61
N PHE A 68 -11.48 22.00 -14.72
CA PHE A 68 -12.54 22.07 -13.71
C PHE A 68 -12.14 21.35 -12.44
N LEU A 69 -12.65 21.83 -11.32
CA LEU A 69 -12.28 21.35 -10.00
C LEU A 69 -13.41 20.54 -9.38
N PHE A 70 -13.04 19.46 -8.70
CA PHE A 70 -13.99 18.61 -7.99
C PHE A 70 -13.42 18.10 -6.68
N TRP A 71 -14.33 17.89 -5.73
CA TRP A 71 -13.97 17.53 -4.37
C TRP A 71 -13.38 16.11 -4.30
N ALA A 72 -12.20 16.00 -3.69
CA ALA A 72 -11.44 14.75 -3.64
C ALA A 72 -12.12 13.66 -2.82
N GLY A 73 -12.90 14.02 -1.80
CA GLY A 73 -13.65 13.03 -1.02
C GLY A 73 -14.82 12.39 -1.77
N GLY A 74 -15.13 12.80 -3.01
CA GLY A 74 -16.17 12.18 -3.84
C GLY A 74 -15.64 11.10 -4.78
N VAL A 75 -14.32 10.94 -4.84
CA VAL A 75 -13.63 10.01 -5.72
C VAL A 75 -12.67 9.12 -4.94
N GLU A 76 -12.31 7.99 -5.53
CA GLU A 76 -11.19 7.16 -5.10
C GLU A 76 -10.22 7.05 -6.28
N PRO A 77 -8.90 7.07 -6.05
CA PRO A 77 -7.97 6.64 -7.07
C PRO A 77 -8.42 5.31 -7.62
N GLY A 78 -8.63 5.25 -8.94
CA GLY A 78 -8.64 3.97 -9.61
C GLY A 78 -7.31 3.32 -9.28
N SER A 79 -7.32 2.07 -8.82
CA SER A 79 -6.09 1.28 -8.72
C SER A 79 -5.30 1.54 -10.00
N ALA A 80 -4.07 2.02 -9.87
CA ALA A 80 -3.15 2.02 -10.99
C ALA A 80 -3.27 0.65 -11.68
N ALA A 81 -3.37 0.62 -13.01
CA ALA A 81 -3.46 -0.64 -13.72
C ALA A 81 -2.26 -1.49 -13.30
N ARG A 82 -2.52 -2.55 -12.52
CA ARG A 82 -1.45 -3.39 -12.01
C ARG A 82 -1.02 -4.26 -13.17
N PRO A 83 0.27 -4.24 -13.55
CA PRO A 83 0.77 -5.21 -14.49
C PRO A 83 0.39 -6.60 -13.98
N ALA A 84 -0.16 -7.43 -14.85
CA ALA A 84 -0.37 -8.83 -14.50
C ALA A 84 0.99 -9.40 -14.05
N PRO A 85 1.04 -10.14 -12.94
CA PRO A 85 2.25 -10.84 -12.54
C PRO A 85 2.78 -11.70 -13.70
N PRO A 86 4.09 -11.91 -13.83
CA PRO A 86 4.65 -12.78 -14.85
C PRO A 86 3.93 -14.14 -14.85
N LEU A 87 3.61 -14.68 -16.03
CA LEU A 87 2.83 -15.93 -16.17
C LEU A 87 3.42 -17.14 -15.43
N SER A 88 4.71 -17.11 -15.08
CA SER A 88 5.40 -18.14 -14.31
C SER A 88 5.15 -18.07 -12.80
N MET A 89 4.61 -16.96 -12.28
CA MET A 89 4.44 -16.74 -10.85
C MET A 89 3.10 -17.29 -10.35
N VAL A 90 3.16 -18.13 -9.30
CA VAL A 90 1.96 -18.77 -8.75
C VAL A 90 1.43 -17.97 -7.56
N VAL A 91 0.35 -17.20 -7.80
CA VAL A 91 -0.34 -16.37 -6.79
C VAL A 91 -1.86 -16.54 -6.87
N ASN A 92 -2.54 -16.30 -5.75
CA ASN A 92 -3.99 -16.13 -5.75
C ASN A 92 -4.36 -14.68 -6.13
N GLN A 93 -5.39 -14.48 -6.96
CA GLN A 93 -5.85 -13.15 -7.36
C GLN A 93 -7.34 -12.94 -7.08
N ARG A 94 -7.72 -11.70 -6.77
CA ARG A 94 -9.12 -11.25 -6.78
C ARG A 94 -9.60 -11.05 -8.21
N SER A 95 -10.90 -10.85 -8.39
CA SER A 95 -11.51 -10.57 -9.70
C SER A 95 -11.04 -9.27 -10.34
N ASP A 96 -10.53 -8.32 -9.54
CA ASP A 96 -9.93 -7.07 -10.01
C ASP A 96 -8.43 -7.19 -10.37
N GLY A 97 -7.86 -8.39 -10.29
CA GLY A 97 -6.45 -8.67 -10.59
C GLY A 97 -5.47 -8.40 -9.44
N SER A 98 -5.93 -7.84 -8.31
CA SER A 98 -5.08 -7.67 -7.12
C SER A 98 -4.70 -9.03 -6.51
N ILE A 99 -3.48 -9.13 -6.00
CA ILE A 99 -2.98 -10.35 -5.36
C ILE A 99 -3.63 -10.49 -3.97
N GLN A 100 -4.10 -11.70 -3.68
CA GLN A 100 -4.67 -12.05 -2.38
C GLN A 100 -3.56 -12.47 -1.40
N PRO A 101 -3.65 -12.05 -0.13
CA PRO A 101 -2.76 -12.53 0.92
C PRO A 101 -2.86 -14.05 1.09
N LEU A 102 -1.79 -14.67 1.59
CA LEU A 102 -1.83 -16.10 1.92
C LEU A 102 -2.59 -16.33 3.22
N SER A 103 -3.26 -17.48 3.32
CA SER A 103 -3.78 -17.93 4.61
C SER A 103 -2.62 -18.33 5.52
N GLU A 104 -2.80 -18.23 6.84
CA GLU A 104 -1.75 -18.62 7.80
C GLU A 104 -1.28 -20.06 7.60
N ALA A 105 -2.19 -20.98 7.27
CA ALA A 105 -1.86 -22.37 6.94
C ALA A 105 -0.93 -22.48 5.71
N LYS A 106 -1.15 -21.66 4.67
CA LYS A 106 -0.27 -21.62 3.50
C LYS A 106 1.08 -20.98 3.83
N ILE A 107 1.10 -19.91 4.64
CA ILE A 107 2.34 -19.29 5.11
C ILE A 107 3.20 -20.33 5.85
N LYS A 108 2.61 -21.06 6.80
CA LYS A 108 3.27 -22.16 7.53
C LYS A 108 3.82 -23.25 6.60
N LEU A 109 3.05 -23.63 5.58
CA LEU A 109 3.47 -24.65 4.62
C LEU A 109 4.68 -24.21 3.79
N ILE A 110 4.74 -22.94 3.38
CA ILE A 110 5.73 -22.43 2.41
C ILE A 110 6.99 -21.89 3.11
N PHE A 111 6.78 -21.13 4.19
CA PHE A 111 7.82 -20.40 4.93
C PHE A 111 8.18 -21.06 6.26
N GLY A 112 7.64 -22.25 6.53
CA GLY A 112 7.92 -23.02 7.74
C GLY A 112 6.97 -22.70 8.89
N ASP A 113 6.63 -23.73 9.65
CA ASP A 113 5.85 -23.61 10.87
C ASP A 113 6.75 -23.48 12.10
N PHE A 114 6.25 -22.84 13.14
CA PHE A 114 6.94 -22.70 14.42
C PHE A 114 5.96 -22.66 15.59
N SER A 115 6.45 -23.12 16.73
CA SER A 115 5.82 -22.93 18.03
C SER A 115 6.17 -21.55 18.59
N PHE A 116 5.26 -20.98 19.37
CA PHE A 116 5.45 -19.69 20.03
C PHE A 116 4.79 -19.66 21.40
N ALA A 117 5.23 -18.72 22.23
CA ALA A 117 4.58 -18.34 23.48
C ALA A 117 4.12 -16.87 23.40
N PRO A 118 3.06 -16.47 24.13
CA PRO A 118 2.72 -15.06 24.27
C PRO A 118 3.90 -14.25 24.83
N ALA A 119 4.07 -13.03 24.33
CA ALA A 119 5.08 -12.08 24.80
C ALA A 119 4.43 -10.74 25.17
N THR A 120 5.25 -9.78 25.61
CA THR A 120 4.82 -8.40 25.91
C THR A 120 5.26 -7.47 24.78
N PRO A 121 4.42 -6.52 24.32
CA PRO A 121 3.05 -6.21 24.76
C PRO A 121 2.02 -7.27 24.36
N ALA A 122 0.77 -7.16 24.85
CA ALA A 122 -0.31 -8.06 24.46
C ALA A 122 -0.41 -8.18 22.93
N GLY A 123 -0.52 -9.41 22.44
CA GLY A 123 -0.50 -9.73 21.01
C GLY A 123 0.91 -9.95 20.43
N ALA A 124 1.99 -9.61 21.13
CA ALA A 124 3.33 -10.04 20.77
C ALA A 124 3.49 -11.54 20.99
N VAL A 125 4.36 -12.19 20.22
CA VAL A 125 4.73 -13.58 20.44
C VAL A 125 6.24 -13.77 20.44
N GLN A 126 6.72 -14.74 21.21
CA GLN A 126 8.09 -15.20 21.18
C GLN A 126 8.14 -16.56 20.49
N ILE A 127 8.88 -16.66 19.39
CA ILE A 127 9.11 -17.93 18.70
C ILE A 127 9.97 -18.84 19.58
N THR A 128 9.49 -20.06 19.83
CA THR A 128 10.09 -21.02 20.79
C THR A 128 10.69 -22.26 20.12
N THR A 129 10.42 -22.50 18.83
CA THR A 129 11.07 -23.59 18.09
C THR A 129 12.59 -23.35 18.00
N PRO A 130 13.42 -24.23 18.58
CA PRO A 130 14.87 -24.04 18.57
C PRO A 130 15.43 -23.98 17.15
N GLY A 131 16.32 -23.01 16.90
CA GLY A 131 17.00 -22.84 15.61
C GLY A 131 16.13 -22.28 14.47
N TRP A 132 14.82 -22.12 14.66
CA TRP A 132 13.92 -21.69 13.58
C TRP A 132 14.33 -20.34 12.99
N LEU A 133 14.60 -19.35 13.85
CA LEU A 133 15.01 -18.01 13.43
C LEU A 133 16.29 -18.05 12.56
N ALA A 134 17.32 -18.78 13.00
CA ALA A 134 18.59 -18.86 12.27
C ALA A 134 18.47 -19.63 10.94
N ALA A 135 17.57 -20.61 10.88
CA ALA A 135 17.34 -21.40 9.67
C ALA A 135 16.53 -20.64 8.61
N HIS A 136 15.68 -19.69 9.01
CA HIS A 136 14.69 -19.10 8.10
C HIS A 136 14.87 -17.60 7.86
N LEU A 137 15.51 -16.87 8.79
CA LEU A 137 15.66 -15.42 8.68
C LEU A 137 17.10 -15.05 8.31
N ALA A 138 17.23 -13.92 7.60
CA ALA A 138 18.50 -13.32 7.26
C ALA A 138 18.39 -11.79 7.20
N SER A 139 19.54 -11.13 7.32
CA SER A 139 19.65 -9.68 7.14
C SER A 139 19.53 -9.33 5.66
N PHE A 140 18.78 -8.28 5.35
CA PHE A 140 18.61 -7.72 4.03
C PHE A 140 18.91 -6.21 4.06
N SER A 141 19.71 -5.74 3.11
CA SER A 141 20.06 -4.33 2.97
C SER A 141 19.85 -3.88 1.53
N HIS A 142 19.31 -2.69 1.35
CA HIS A 142 19.12 -2.09 0.03
C HIS A 142 19.33 -0.57 0.12
N PRO A 143 19.95 0.11 -0.88
CA PRO A 143 20.16 1.55 -0.83
C PRO A 143 18.90 2.38 -0.54
N VAL A 144 17.77 1.99 -1.15
CA VAL A 144 16.46 2.62 -0.90
C VAL A 144 16.05 2.57 0.58
N LEU A 145 16.28 1.46 1.28
CA LEU A 145 15.95 1.33 2.70
C LEU A 145 16.93 2.09 3.59
N ALA A 146 18.22 2.09 3.21
CA ALA A 146 19.24 2.81 3.94
C ALA A 146 18.99 4.33 4.01
N ALA A 147 18.27 4.88 3.01
CA ALA A 147 17.87 6.29 2.99
C ALA A 147 16.78 6.65 4.03
N VAL A 148 16.00 5.67 4.50
CA VAL A 148 14.86 5.91 5.43
C VAL A 148 15.01 5.25 6.79
N HIS A 149 16.11 4.52 7.00
CA HIS A 149 16.44 3.71 8.18
C HIS A 149 15.41 2.61 8.51
N PRO A 150 15.89 1.43 8.97
CA PRO A 150 17.28 1.05 9.21
C PRO A 150 18.03 0.70 7.91
N ALA A 151 19.38 0.67 7.98
CA ALA A 151 20.23 0.28 6.84
C ALA A 151 20.07 -1.20 6.45
N ALA A 152 19.62 -2.03 7.40
CA ALA A 152 19.31 -3.42 7.18
C ALA A 152 18.08 -3.84 7.98
N ILE A 153 17.30 -4.74 7.42
CA ILE A 153 16.06 -5.30 7.98
C ILE A 153 16.15 -6.82 8.03
N THR A 154 15.36 -7.46 8.88
CA THR A 154 15.28 -8.92 8.94
C THR A 154 14.15 -9.42 8.05
N LEU A 155 14.45 -10.37 7.17
CA LEU A 155 13.49 -11.00 6.26
C LEU A 155 13.62 -12.51 6.28
N HIS A 156 12.58 -13.20 5.81
CA HIS A 156 12.66 -14.61 5.48
C HIS A 156 13.61 -14.81 4.29
N GLN A 157 14.49 -15.82 4.34
CA GLN A 157 15.45 -16.12 3.29
C GLN A 157 14.79 -16.33 1.93
N LYS A 158 13.69 -17.11 1.88
CA LYS A 158 12.88 -17.28 0.67
C LYS A 158 12.23 -15.99 0.12
N ALA A 159 12.04 -14.96 0.94
CA ALA A 159 11.42 -13.71 0.51
C ALA A 159 12.45 -12.70 -0.04
N ILE A 160 13.73 -12.84 0.34
CA ILE A 160 14.80 -11.91 -0.06
C ILE A 160 14.87 -11.68 -1.57
N PRO A 161 14.81 -12.71 -2.45
CA PRO A 161 14.86 -12.48 -3.90
C PRO A 161 13.73 -11.57 -4.41
N SER A 162 12.50 -11.76 -3.90
CA SER A 162 11.35 -10.93 -4.29
C SER A 162 11.47 -9.50 -3.77
N PHE A 163 11.94 -9.31 -2.54
CA PHE A 163 12.21 -7.98 -1.99
C PHE A 163 13.31 -7.25 -2.75
N GLN A 164 14.43 -7.93 -3.04
CA GLN A 164 15.53 -7.38 -3.83
C GLN A 164 15.02 -6.89 -5.20
N ALA A 165 14.33 -7.75 -5.94
CA ALA A 165 13.82 -7.41 -7.26
C ALA A 165 12.78 -6.27 -7.23
N ALA A 166 11.95 -6.19 -6.18
CA ALA A 166 10.98 -5.11 -6.03
C ALA A 166 11.69 -3.77 -5.80
N PHE A 167 12.66 -3.73 -4.89
CA PHE A 167 13.41 -2.50 -4.59
C PHE A 167 14.35 -2.07 -5.72
N ASP A 168 14.97 -3.01 -6.44
CA ASP A 168 15.74 -2.72 -7.64
C ASP A 168 14.87 -2.07 -8.71
N ALA A 169 13.66 -2.60 -8.93
CA ALA A 169 12.71 -2.04 -9.89
C ALA A 169 12.21 -0.64 -9.48
N ILE A 170 11.94 -0.43 -8.20
CA ILE A 170 11.57 0.89 -7.64
C ILE A 170 12.70 1.91 -7.85
N GLN A 171 13.93 1.51 -7.57
CA GLN A 171 15.10 2.37 -7.76
C GLN A 171 15.33 2.69 -9.24
N ALA A 172 15.24 1.69 -10.12
CA ALA A 172 15.39 1.86 -11.56
C ALA A 172 14.29 2.75 -12.16
N ALA A 173 13.09 2.74 -11.59
CA ALA A 173 11.99 3.62 -11.97
C ALA A 173 12.13 5.06 -11.42
N GLY A 174 13.15 5.35 -10.60
CA GLY A 174 13.34 6.66 -9.99
C GLY A 174 12.33 6.97 -8.87
N LEU A 175 11.72 5.95 -8.28
CA LEU A 175 10.65 6.07 -7.27
C LEU A 175 11.15 5.87 -5.83
N ALA A 176 12.46 5.85 -5.61
CA ALA A 176 13.04 5.66 -4.29
C ALA A 176 12.59 6.74 -3.29
N ASP A 177 12.35 7.96 -3.77
CA ASP A 177 11.88 9.12 -2.98
C ASP A 177 10.42 8.96 -2.49
N ARG A 178 9.67 7.98 -3.01
CA ARG A 178 8.32 7.66 -2.53
C ARG A 178 8.34 6.90 -1.23
N ILE A 179 9.44 6.26 -0.88
CA ILE A 179 9.60 5.58 0.40
C ILE A 179 10.16 6.62 1.38
N LEU A 180 9.34 7.01 2.34
CA LEU A 180 9.61 8.06 3.33
C LEU A 180 9.86 7.49 4.72
N SER A 181 9.25 6.34 5.02
CA SER A 181 9.47 5.64 6.29
C SER A 181 9.37 4.13 6.13
N PHE A 182 10.10 3.43 6.99
CA PHE A 182 9.98 2.01 7.25
C PHE A 182 9.47 1.78 8.67
N ASN A 183 8.54 0.86 8.84
CA ASN A 183 7.85 0.65 10.12
C ASN A 183 7.83 -0.80 10.60
N GLY A 184 8.47 -1.71 9.87
CA GLY A 184 8.70 -3.09 10.33
C GLY A 184 8.73 -4.10 9.19
N SER A 185 9.48 -5.19 9.40
CA SER A 185 9.50 -6.33 8.49
C SER A 185 9.29 -7.64 9.23
N PHE A 186 10.17 -7.94 10.18
CA PHE A 186 10.04 -9.07 11.11
C PHE A 186 9.58 -8.58 12.48
N VAL A 187 8.29 -8.77 12.76
CA VAL A 187 7.64 -8.41 14.03
C VAL A 187 6.73 -9.58 14.43
N PRO A 188 7.22 -10.52 15.26
CA PRO A 188 6.41 -11.64 15.73
C PRO A 188 5.21 -11.18 16.57
N ARG A 189 4.02 -11.24 15.98
CA ARG A 189 2.77 -10.80 16.61
C ARG A 189 1.53 -11.40 15.97
N HIS A 190 0.44 -11.40 16.72
CA HIS A 190 -0.90 -11.55 16.18
C HIS A 190 -1.31 -10.33 15.33
N LYS A 191 -2.20 -10.56 14.35
CA LYS A 191 -2.78 -9.48 13.53
C LYS A 191 -3.46 -8.45 14.43
N GLY A 192 -3.26 -7.16 14.13
CA GLY A 192 -3.78 -6.05 14.93
C GLY A 192 -3.36 -6.04 16.41
N TRP A 193 -2.31 -6.76 16.80
CA TRP A 193 -1.92 -6.96 18.20
C TRP A 193 -3.01 -7.60 19.08
N ASN A 194 -3.94 -8.36 18.47
CA ASN A 194 -5.02 -9.03 19.17
C ASN A 194 -4.73 -10.54 19.33
N PRO A 195 -4.50 -11.06 20.55
CA PRO A 195 -4.26 -12.49 20.78
C PRO A 195 -5.36 -13.44 20.27
N ALA A 196 -6.58 -12.95 20.04
CA ALA A 196 -7.68 -13.74 19.48
C ALA A 196 -7.61 -13.88 17.95
N SER A 197 -6.73 -13.13 17.28
CA SER A 197 -6.52 -13.21 15.83
C SER A 197 -5.40 -14.20 15.48
N GLY A 198 -5.33 -14.64 14.22
CA GLY A 198 -4.16 -15.40 13.72
C GLY A 198 -2.87 -14.57 13.74
N LEU A 199 -1.75 -15.20 13.43
CA LEU A 199 -0.45 -14.53 13.34
C LEU A 199 -0.39 -13.60 12.11
N SER A 200 0.31 -12.48 12.26
CA SER A 200 0.62 -11.58 11.16
C SER A 200 1.74 -12.16 10.29
N ALA A 201 1.75 -11.86 8.99
CA ALA A 201 2.83 -12.20 8.07
C ALA A 201 4.20 -11.62 8.50
N HIS A 202 4.21 -10.53 9.28
CA HIS A 202 5.42 -10.04 9.92
C HIS A 202 6.08 -11.06 10.85
N SER A 203 5.34 -12.04 11.37
CA SER A 203 5.90 -13.11 12.21
C SER A 203 6.77 -14.10 11.44
N TRP A 204 6.72 -14.08 10.11
CA TRP A 204 7.59 -14.86 9.23
C TRP A 204 8.68 -14.02 8.55
N GLY A 205 8.64 -12.69 8.66
CA GLY A 205 9.57 -11.80 7.94
C GLY A 205 9.33 -11.77 6.44
N ILE A 206 8.08 -11.99 6.00
CA ILE A 206 7.66 -11.96 4.59
C ILE A 206 6.86 -10.70 4.24
N ALA A 207 6.77 -9.75 5.17
CA ALA A 207 5.99 -8.53 5.02
C ALA A 207 6.83 -7.29 5.33
N ILE A 208 6.37 -6.13 4.88
CA ILE A 208 6.96 -4.83 5.15
C ILE A 208 5.88 -3.76 5.31
N ASP A 209 6.08 -2.85 6.26
CA ASP A 209 5.25 -1.66 6.43
C ASP A 209 6.03 -0.41 6.00
N LEU A 210 5.45 0.36 5.07
CA LEU A 210 6.03 1.58 4.51
C LEU A 210 5.10 2.78 4.68
N ASN A 211 5.67 3.98 4.90
CA ASN A 211 4.93 5.25 4.95
C ASN A 211 3.73 5.23 5.92
N THR A 212 3.87 4.61 7.09
CA THR A 212 2.77 4.37 8.04
C THR A 212 2.00 5.62 8.46
N ALA A 213 2.67 6.78 8.55
CA ALA A 213 2.02 8.04 8.93
C ALA A 213 0.89 8.45 7.97
N TRP A 214 0.93 8.00 6.71
CA TRP A 214 -0.06 8.31 5.68
C TRP A 214 -0.95 7.12 5.30
N ASN A 215 -0.58 5.91 5.69
CA ASN A 215 -1.23 4.68 5.24
C ASN A 215 -1.59 3.71 6.38
N GLY A 216 -1.86 4.25 7.57
CA GLY A 216 -2.12 3.45 8.77
C GLY A 216 -3.33 2.51 8.67
N TYR A 217 -3.30 1.47 9.51
CA TYR A 217 -4.36 0.46 9.61
C TYR A 217 -5.76 1.07 9.85
N GLY A 218 -6.76 0.55 9.14
CA GLY A 218 -8.14 1.00 9.16
C GLY A 218 -8.36 2.41 8.60
N LYS A 219 -7.35 3.01 7.94
CA LYS A 219 -7.45 4.33 7.30
C LYS A 219 -7.45 4.18 5.78
N THR A 220 -8.08 5.15 5.13
CA THR A 220 -7.96 5.30 3.68
C THR A 220 -6.49 5.57 3.33
N PRO A 221 -5.85 4.74 2.48
CA PRO A 221 -4.47 4.97 2.06
C PRO A 221 -4.31 6.33 1.39
N ALA A 222 -3.10 6.88 1.45
CA ALA A 222 -2.78 8.13 0.75
C ALA A 222 -3.09 7.97 -0.75
N PRO A 223 -3.78 8.96 -1.36
CA PRO A 223 -4.08 8.90 -2.78
C PRO A 223 -2.80 8.85 -3.59
N LEU A 224 -2.87 8.34 -4.82
CA LEU A 224 -1.73 8.32 -5.74
C LEU A 224 -1.06 9.70 -5.78
N GLY A 225 0.28 9.73 -5.85
CA GLY A 225 1.12 10.94 -5.93
C GLY A 225 0.93 12.07 -4.91
N SER A 226 0.15 11.86 -3.84
CA SER A 226 0.27 12.70 -2.64
C SER A 226 1.47 12.29 -1.79
N LEU A 227 1.92 13.17 -0.90
CA LEU A 227 2.96 12.83 0.08
C LEU A 227 2.62 11.53 0.82
N GLY A 228 3.60 10.63 0.91
CA GLY A 228 3.47 9.34 1.58
C GLY A 228 2.67 8.29 0.81
N SER A 229 2.20 8.57 -0.40
CA SER A 229 1.55 7.55 -1.23
C SER A 229 2.47 6.38 -1.53
N VAL A 230 1.95 5.17 -1.42
CA VAL A 230 2.63 3.94 -1.88
C VAL A 230 2.05 3.42 -3.20
N GLN A 231 1.09 4.14 -3.80
CA GLN A 231 0.36 3.64 -4.96
C GLN A 231 1.25 3.52 -6.22
N GLU A 232 2.26 4.37 -6.36
CA GLU A 232 3.29 4.27 -7.40
C GLU A 232 4.18 3.02 -7.23
N LEU A 233 4.25 2.46 -6.01
CA LEU A 233 5.08 1.28 -5.70
C LEU A 233 4.36 -0.04 -6.00
N LEU A 234 3.02 -0.04 -6.04
CA LEU A 234 2.21 -1.27 -6.17
C LEU A 234 2.60 -2.13 -7.38
N PRO A 235 2.83 -1.56 -8.58
CA PRO A 235 3.22 -2.37 -9.74
C PRO A 235 4.52 -3.16 -9.52
N HIS A 236 5.50 -2.57 -8.82
CA HIS A 236 6.81 -3.18 -8.58
C HIS A 236 6.72 -4.31 -7.56
N PHE A 237 5.93 -4.11 -6.50
CA PHE A 237 5.62 -5.15 -5.53
C PHE A 237 4.77 -6.27 -6.13
N ALA A 238 3.70 -5.94 -6.86
CA ALA A 238 2.83 -6.93 -7.50
C ALA A 238 3.58 -7.80 -8.52
N ALA A 239 4.52 -7.22 -9.28
CA ALA A 239 5.38 -7.95 -10.21
C ALA A 239 6.25 -9.02 -9.52
N GLN A 240 6.53 -8.86 -8.22
CA GLN A 240 7.28 -9.82 -7.40
C GLN A 240 6.39 -10.65 -6.46
N GLY A 241 5.07 -10.58 -6.65
CA GLY A 241 4.10 -11.46 -5.99
C GLY A 241 3.63 -10.98 -4.63
N PHE A 242 3.78 -9.69 -4.33
CA PHE A 242 3.28 -9.11 -3.09
C PHE A 242 1.80 -8.74 -3.19
N ALA A 243 1.03 -9.14 -2.19
CA ALA A 243 -0.28 -8.57 -1.90
C ALA A 243 -0.10 -7.23 -1.19
N TRP A 244 -1.03 -6.30 -1.43
CA TRP A 244 -1.07 -5.00 -0.75
C TRP A 244 -2.26 -4.94 0.20
N GLY A 245 -2.03 -4.48 1.43
CA GLY A 245 -3.05 -4.39 2.46
C GLY A 245 -4.11 -3.31 2.20
N GLY A 246 -3.83 -2.35 1.30
CA GLY A 246 -4.84 -1.39 0.85
C GLY A 246 -6.03 -2.02 0.10
N ASP A 247 -5.89 -3.27 -0.37
CA ASP A 247 -6.98 -4.05 -0.99
C ASP A 247 -7.78 -4.91 -0.01
N PHE A 248 -7.48 -4.81 1.28
CA PHE A 248 -8.24 -5.54 2.29
C PHE A 248 -9.61 -4.90 2.47
N ALA A 249 -10.61 -5.72 2.77
CA ALA A 249 -11.95 -5.23 2.98
C ALA A 249 -12.01 -4.38 4.26
N SER A 250 -12.79 -3.30 4.23
CA SER A 250 -13.12 -2.54 5.45
C SER A 250 -13.71 -3.49 6.51
N PRO A 251 -13.32 -3.37 7.80
CA PRO A 251 -12.53 -2.28 8.39
C PRO A 251 -11.00 -2.47 8.35
N ASP A 252 -10.49 -3.54 7.75
CA ASP A 252 -9.10 -3.98 7.89
C ASP A 252 -8.16 -3.46 6.78
N VAL A 253 -8.53 -2.34 6.14
CA VAL A 253 -7.69 -1.70 5.11
C VAL A 253 -6.34 -1.32 5.72
N ASP A 254 -5.24 -1.74 5.12
CA ASP A 254 -3.89 -1.55 5.66
C ASP A 254 -2.91 -1.06 4.59
N GLY A 255 -2.97 0.24 4.25
CA GLY A 255 -2.25 0.79 3.10
C GLY A 255 -0.73 0.77 3.23
N MET A 256 -0.18 0.68 4.43
CA MET A 256 1.27 0.60 4.66
C MET A 256 1.83 -0.78 4.34
N HIS A 257 0.97 -1.80 4.33
CA HIS A 257 1.37 -3.20 4.41
C HIS A 257 1.53 -3.86 3.04
N PHE A 258 2.66 -4.52 2.84
CA PHE A 258 2.92 -5.41 1.72
C PHE A 258 3.39 -6.77 2.23
N GLU A 259 2.80 -7.86 1.75
CA GLU A 259 3.21 -9.22 2.12
C GLU A 259 3.41 -10.11 0.90
N LEU A 260 4.47 -10.92 0.91
CA LEU A 260 4.76 -11.85 -0.18
C LEU A 260 3.72 -12.98 -0.19
N ALA A 261 3.00 -13.10 -1.29
CA ALA A 261 1.88 -14.03 -1.43
C ALA A 261 2.10 -15.12 -2.49
N ARG A 262 3.37 -15.43 -2.77
CA ARG A 262 3.79 -16.46 -3.73
C ARG A 262 3.66 -17.87 -3.16
N LEU A 263 3.18 -18.79 -4.01
CA LEU A 263 3.04 -20.21 -3.70
C LEU A 263 4.25 -21.05 -4.14
N ASP A 264 5.20 -20.44 -4.86
CA ASP A 264 6.27 -21.09 -5.63
C ASP A 264 7.69 -20.62 -5.21
N VAL A 265 7.92 -20.40 -3.92
CA VAL A 265 9.20 -19.89 -3.35
C VAL A 265 9.95 -20.89 -2.46
#